data_AF-A0A1M7ICA5-F1
#
_entry.id   AF-A0A1M7ICA5-F1
#
_cell.length_a   1.000
_cell.length_b   1.000
_cell.length_c   1.000
_cell.angle_alpha   90.00
_cell.angle_beta   90.00
_cell.angle_gamma   90.00
#
_symmetry.space_group_name_H-M   'P 1'
#
loop_
_entity.id
_entity.type
_entity.pdbx_description
1 polymer ?
#
loop_
_entity_poly.entity_id
_entity_poly.type
_entity_poly.pdbx_seq_one_letter_code
_entity_poly.pdbx_strand_id
1 'polypeptide(L)'
;MNNFASYSVMDEEFSQYFGFTQVEVEKFLADYELSDKIGIVKEWYDGYLFGNTEMYCPWDVSNYIKALTTNRNKEPKNYWENTSSNSDIKAFFEMPNCDPSEKFEALLNGGTILETVTDALTYEQAYDSESNLWSVLLMTGYVTPVRHDQVSSKQKEMRIPNKEVADIFQTAVVDQFKASVDETELHDLMTALWSGQEERASIILSDLLWSTISYNDYHEDYYHTFLAGIFVGRGGYAVDSNKERGLGRPDIDLRDKRNRRCMIIEAKHSESEKDMGNDCDKAIKQLRDNQYALKLTGYTQVLRYGVAFYQKQAMIKLDKEDLETK
;
A
#
# COMPACT_ATOMS: atom_id res chain seq x y z
N MET A 1 -27.55 -5.30 36.74
CA MET A 1 -26.10 -5.12 36.88
C MET A 1 -25.72 -3.95 36.00
N ASN A 2 -25.26 -2.86 36.60
CA ASN A 2 -24.72 -1.71 35.87
C ASN A 2 -23.29 -1.54 36.37
N ASN A 3 -22.31 -1.41 35.47
CA ASN A 3 -20.85 -1.37 35.68
C ASN A 3 -20.14 -2.73 35.51
N PHE A 4 -19.88 -3.10 34.25
CA PHE A 4 -18.93 -4.15 33.90
C PHE A 4 -17.51 -3.59 33.95
N ALA A 5 -16.55 -4.38 34.46
CA ALA A 5 -15.15 -4.09 34.22
C ALA A 5 -14.86 -4.34 32.73
N SER A 6 -14.31 -3.34 32.05
CA SER A 6 -13.89 -3.43 30.66
C SER A 6 -12.37 -3.44 30.63
N TYR A 7 -11.79 -4.37 29.88
CA TYR A 7 -10.36 -4.46 29.64
C TYR A 7 -10.11 -4.20 28.16
N SER A 8 -9.25 -3.24 27.87
CA SER A 8 -8.85 -2.78 26.54
C SER A 8 -7.50 -3.35 26.14
N VAL A 9 -7.05 -3.02 24.93
CA VAL A 9 -5.71 -3.35 24.43
C VAL A 9 -4.58 -2.70 25.24
N MET A 10 -4.91 -1.75 26.13
CA MET A 10 -3.96 -1.08 27.01
C MET A 10 -3.78 -1.78 28.36
N ASP A 11 -4.67 -2.69 28.73
CA ASP A 11 -4.64 -3.39 30.00
C ASP A 11 -3.74 -4.64 29.91
N GLU A 12 -2.97 -4.90 30.98
CA GLU A 12 -2.09 -6.06 31.03
C GLU A 12 -2.88 -7.34 31.33
N GLU A 13 -3.98 -7.22 32.09
CA GLU A 13 -4.89 -8.31 32.37
C GLU A 13 -5.46 -8.88 31.07
N PHE A 14 -5.32 -10.21 30.90
CA PHE A 14 -5.80 -10.96 29.73
C PHE A 14 -5.11 -10.64 28.40
N SER A 15 -4.07 -9.80 28.39
CA SER A 15 -3.26 -9.49 27.20
C SER A 15 -2.85 -10.73 26.40
N GLN A 16 -2.55 -11.84 27.11
CA GLN A 16 -2.13 -13.08 26.49
C GLN A 16 -3.21 -13.85 25.68
N TYR A 17 -4.48 -13.43 25.74
CA TYR A 17 -5.61 -14.15 25.13
C TYR A 17 -6.25 -13.41 23.94
N PHE A 18 -5.75 -12.22 23.58
CA PHE A 18 -6.27 -11.45 22.45
C PHE A 18 -5.75 -11.93 21.08
N GLY A 19 -4.65 -12.69 21.06
CA GLY A 19 -3.99 -13.14 19.85
C GLY A 19 -3.33 -14.50 19.98
N PHE A 20 -2.57 -14.89 18.96
CA PHE A 20 -1.65 -16.02 19.07
C PHE A 20 -0.27 -15.56 19.48
N THR A 21 0.35 -16.27 20.40
CA THR A 21 1.76 -16.10 20.77
C THR A 21 2.67 -16.69 19.69
N GLN A 22 3.94 -16.27 19.67
CA GLN A 22 4.98 -16.88 18.82
C GLN A 22 4.98 -18.41 18.89
N VAL A 23 4.90 -18.97 20.10
CA VAL A 23 4.94 -20.42 20.34
C VAL A 23 3.71 -21.11 19.74
N GLU A 24 2.53 -20.49 19.85
CA GLU A 24 1.30 -21.03 19.27
C GLU A 24 1.34 -20.99 17.74
N VAL A 25 1.85 -19.92 17.13
CA VAL A 25 2.01 -19.82 15.67
C VAL A 25 3.03 -20.82 15.14
N GLU A 26 4.18 -20.98 15.80
CA GLU A 26 5.18 -21.98 15.42
C GLU A 26 4.61 -23.40 15.46
N LYS A 27 3.86 -23.71 16.53
CA LYS A 27 3.16 -25.00 16.64
C LYS A 27 2.11 -25.18 15.55
N PHE A 28 1.29 -24.15 15.31
CA PHE A 28 0.25 -24.19 14.27
C PHE A 28 0.87 -24.43 12.89
N LEU A 29 1.99 -23.77 12.55
CA LEU A 29 2.70 -24.03 11.31
C LEU A 29 3.30 -25.44 11.25
N ALA A 30 3.88 -25.92 12.36
CA ALA A 30 4.46 -27.26 12.44
C ALA A 30 3.42 -28.36 12.23
N ASP A 31 2.22 -28.22 12.82
CA ASP A 31 1.11 -29.16 12.69
C ASP A 31 0.64 -29.34 11.22
N TYR A 32 0.96 -28.39 10.33
CA TYR A 32 0.65 -28.42 8.90
C TYR A 32 1.88 -28.55 8.00
N GLU A 33 3.06 -28.86 8.56
CA GLU A 33 4.34 -28.98 7.82
C GLU A 33 4.74 -27.69 7.07
N LEU A 34 4.44 -26.52 7.65
CA LEU A 34 4.67 -25.19 7.09
C LEU A 34 5.67 -24.34 7.90
N SER A 35 6.52 -24.96 8.73
CA SER A 35 7.49 -24.24 9.57
C SER A 35 8.45 -23.33 8.79
N ASP A 36 8.69 -23.62 7.50
CA ASP A 36 9.47 -22.76 6.59
C ASP A 36 8.83 -21.39 6.32
N LYS A 37 7.54 -21.22 6.64
CA LYS A 37 6.77 -20.00 6.39
C LYS A 37 6.76 -19.01 7.57
N ILE A 38 7.38 -19.36 8.70
CA ILE A 38 7.34 -18.51 9.91
C ILE A 38 7.84 -17.08 9.67
N GLY A 39 8.88 -16.90 8.85
CA GLY A 39 9.40 -15.56 8.54
C GLY A 39 8.36 -14.69 7.83
N ILE A 40 7.64 -15.25 6.85
CA ILE A 40 6.58 -14.55 6.12
C ILE A 40 5.41 -14.24 7.05
N VAL A 41 4.98 -15.21 7.86
CA VAL A 41 3.89 -15.02 8.83
C VAL A 41 4.23 -13.91 9.83
N LYS A 42 5.50 -13.86 10.27
CA LYS A 42 5.98 -12.83 11.18
C LYS A 42 5.99 -11.44 10.55
N GLU A 43 6.52 -11.32 9.33
CA GLU A 43 6.53 -10.04 8.60
C GLU A 43 5.11 -9.47 8.38
N TRP A 44 4.16 -10.35 8.05
CA TRP A 44 2.83 -9.93 7.64
C TRP A 44 1.82 -9.80 8.77
N TYR A 45 1.90 -10.64 9.81
CA TYR A 45 0.78 -10.84 10.75
C TYR A 45 1.16 -10.75 12.24
N ASP A 46 2.42 -10.55 12.58
CA ASP A 46 2.90 -10.32 13.97
C ASP A 46 2.81 -8.83 14.36
N GLY A 47 3.23 -8.51 15.58
CA GLY A 47 3.66 -7.17 15.93
C GLY A 47 2.68 -6.38 16.79
N TYR A 48 1.54 -6.95 17.16
CA TYR A 48 0.59 -6.33 18.09
C TYR A 48 1.07 -6.49 19.52
N LEU A 49 1.37 -5.38 20.19
CA LEU A 49 1.70 -5.35 21.61
C LEU A 49 0.45 -5.10 22.45
N PHE A 50 0.04 -6.12 23.21
CA PHE A 50 -1.00 -6.02 24.23
C PHE A 50 -0.35 -6.15 25.61
N GLY A 51 -0.44 -5.10 26.43
CA GLY A 51 0.35 -5.00 27.66
C GLY A 51 1.85 -5.22 27.36
N ASN A 52 2.41 -6.32 27.86
CA ASN A 52 3.82 -6.69 27.67
C ASN A 52 4.05 -7.85 26.68
N THR A 53 2.99 -8.30 25.99
CA THR A 53 3.02 -9.49 25.15
C THR A 53 2.84 -9.13 23.67
N GLU A 54 3.78 -9.57 22.83
CA GLU A 54 3.66 -9.49 21.37
C GLU A 54 2.82 -10.63 20.84
N MET A 55 1.89 -10.30 19.96
CA MET A 55 0.87 -11.19 19.45
C MET A 55 0.69 -11.06 17.95
N TYR A 56 0.26 -12.18 17.38
CA TYR A 56 -0.21 -12.29 16.02
C TYR A 56 -1.74 -12.16 15.98
N CYS A 57 -2.27 -11.60 14.90
CA CYS A 57 -3.71 -11.62 14.66
C CYS A 57 -4.20 -13.05 14.35
N PRO A 58 -5.13 -13.62 15.13
CA PRO A 58 -5.59 -14.99 14.92
C PRO A 58 -6.27 -15.22 13.58
N TRP A 59 -7.03 -14.22 13.10
CA TRP A 59 -7.75 -14.29 11.85
C TRP A 59 -6.79 -14.40 10.66
N ASP A 60 -5.75 -13.56 10.63
CA ASP A 60 -4.85 -13.46 9.48
C ASP A 60 -3.96 -14.70 9.40
N VAL A 61 -3.39 -15.13 10.54
CA VAL A 61 -2.61 -16.38 10.64
C VAL A 61 -3.45 -17.59 10.19
N SER A 62 -4.68 -17.71 10.71
CA SER A 62 -5.55 -18.86 10.38
C SER A 62 -5.91 -18.90 8.90
N ASN A 63 -6.22 -17.74 8.30
CA ASN A 63 -6.56 -17.67 6.89
C ASN A 63 -5.35 -17.93 5.99
N TYR A 64 -4.17 -17.44 6.35
CA TYR A 64 -2.97 -17.69 5.55
C TYR A 64 -2.56 -19.16 5.59
N ILE A 65 -2.54 -19.79 6.78
CA ILE A 65 -2.29 -21.23 6.90
C ILE A 65 -3.30 -22.03 6.07
N LYS A 66 -4.60 -21.70 6.17
CA LYS A 66 -5.65 -22.32 5.33
C LYS A 66 -5.37 -22.15 3.83
N ALA A 67 -4.88 -20.99 3.39
CA ALA A 67 -4.56 -20.77 1.99
C ALA A 67 -3.35 -21.60 1.55
N LEU A 68 -2.34 -21.74 2.42
CA LEU A 68 -1.13 -22.54 2.18
C LEU A 68 -1.40 -24.04 2.11
N THR A 69 -2.36 -24.55 2.88
CA THR A 69 -2.77 -25.98 2.78
C THR A 69 -3.43 -26.30 1.44
N THR A 70 -4.00 -25.30 0.77
CA THR A 70 -4.54 -25.44 -0.59
C THR A 70 -3.46 -25.24 -1.66
N ASN A 71 -2.55 -24.29 -1.45
CA ASN A 71 -1.43 -24.01 -2.33
C ASN A 71 -0.23 -23.48 -1.52
N ARG A 72 0.84 -24.28 -1.39
CA ARG A 72 2.04 -23.92 -0.61
C ARG A 72 2.79 -22.69 -1.16
N ASN A 73 2.54 -22.33 -2.42
CA ASN A 73 3.10 -21.16 -3.09
C ASN A 73 2.13 -19.97 -3.08
N LYS A 74 1.15 -19.96 -2.17
CA LYS A 74 0.27 -18.82 -2.01
C LYS A 74 1.05 -17.68 -1.33
N GLU A 75 1.07 -16.54 -2.00
CA GLU A 75 1.59 -15.30 -1.41
C GLU A 75 0.70 -14.84 -0.24
N PRO A 76 1.29 -14.22 0.80
CA PRO A 76 0.52 -13.54 1.83
C PRO A 76 -0.31 -12.41 1.22
N LYS A 77 -1.35 -12.01 1.94
CA LYS A 77 -2.25 -10.94 1.52
C LYS A 77 -2.94 -10.31 2.72
N ASN A 78 -3.60 -9.18 2.47
CA ASN A 78 -4.48 -8.54 3.42
C ASN A 78 -5.80 -9.33 3.57
N TYR A 79 -6.14 -9.71 4.80
CA TYR A 79 -7.40 -10.35 5.19
C TYR A 79 -8.34 -9.37 5.91
N TRP A 80 -7.85 -8.19 6.32
CA TRP A 80 -8.64 -7.06 6.86
C TRP A 80 -9.41 -6.25 5.82
N GLU A 81 -8.99 -6.23 4.56
CA GLU A 81 -9.46 -5.30 3.51
C GLU A 81 -11.00 -5.30 3.30
N ASN A 82 -11.70 -6.34 3.76
CA ASN A 82 -13.16 -6.48 3.64
C ASN A 82 -13.95 -6.12 4.92
N THR A 83 -13.31 -5.61 5.98
CA THR A 83 -13.95 -5.30 7.27
C THR A 83 -13.76 -3.83 7.66
N SER A 84 -14.59 -2.91 7.14
CA SER A 84 -14.66 -1.49 7.56
C SER A 84 -13.34 -0.67 7.55
N SER A 85 -12.24 -1.20 7.01
CA SER A 85 -10.91 -0.80 7.47
C SER A 85 -10.42 0.58 7.07
N ASN A 86 -10.93 1.12 5.96
CA ASN A 86 -10.41 2.36 5.42
C ASN A 86 -11.13 3.60 5.95
N SER A 87 -12.26 3.48 6.66
CA SER A 87 -13.01 4.66 7.13
C SER A 87 -12.26 5.41 8.22
N ASP A 88 -11.63 4.69 9.14
CA ASP A 88 -10.99 5.29 10.33
C ASP A 88 -9.74 6.08 9.91
N ILE A 89 -8.96 5.56 8.97
CA ILE A 89 -7.80 6.26 8.40
C ILE A 89 -8.25 7.44 7.53
N LYS A 90 -9.30 7.27 6.72
CA LYS A 90 -9.85 8.34 5.87
C LYS A 90 -10.37 9.53 6.69
N ALA A 91 -10.88 9.27 7.90
CA ALA A 91 -11.37 10.32 8.78
C ALA A 91 -10.31 11.38 9.13
N PHE A 92 -9.02 11.03 9.15
CA PHE A 92 -7.95 12.02 9.34
C PHE A 92 -7.93 13.08 8.24
N PHE A 93 -8.14 12.67 6.99
CA PHE A 93 -8.13 13.57 5.84
C PHE A 93 -9.41 14.41 5.72
N GLU A 94 -10.51 13.91 6.26
CA GLU A 94 -11.81 14.61 6.25
C GLU A 94 -11.95 15.57 7.44
N MET A 95 -11.12 15.42 8.48
CA MET A 95 -11.18 16.21 9.70
C MET A 95 -10.68 17.66 9.49
N PRO A 96 -11.48 18.69 9.82
CA PRO A 96 -11.05 20.07 9.70
C PRO A 96 -9.85 20.40 10.58
N ASN A 97 -8.84 21.07 10.00
CA ASN A 97 -7.60 21.47 10.67
C ASN A 97 -6.75 20.29 11.20
N CYS A 98 -6.97 19.08 10.69
CA CYS A 98 -6.08 17.95 10.89
C CYS A 98 -5.19 17.81 9.64
N ASP A 99 -3.88 17.72 9.84
CA ASP A 99 -2.93 17.34 8.80
C ASP A 99 -2.15 16.12 9.29
N PRO A 100 -2.53 14.90 8.86
CA PRO A 100 -1.87 13.68 9.32
C PRO A 100 -0.52 13.44 8.62
N SER A 101 -0.11 14.30 7.68
CA SER A 101 0.98 14.00 6.74
C SER A 101 2.26 13.58 7.45
N GLU A 102 2.86 14.44 8.29
CA GLU A 102 4.12 14.13 8.97
C GLU A 102 4.06 12.85 9.82
N LYS A 103 2.92 12.57 10.46
CA LYS A 103 2.72 11.38 11.29
C LYS A 103 2.58 10.12 10.45
N PHE A 104 1.84 10.20 9.35
CA PHE A 104 1.69 9.09 8.41
C PHE A 104 3.01 8.81 7.69
N GLU A 105 3.77 9.85 7.33
CA GLU A 105 5.14 9.71 6.82
C GLU A 105 6.01 8.95 7.83
N ALA A 106 6.06 9.38 9.09
CA ALA A 106 6.84 8.70 10.12
C ALA A 106 6.45 7.22 10.27
N LEU A 107 5.15 6.92 10.33
CA LEU A 107 4.64 5.56 10.46
C LEU A 107 4.94 4.68 9.24
N LEU A 108 4.71 5.17 8.02
CA LEU A 108 4.97 4.45 6.77
C LEU A 108 6.47 4.20 6.53
N ASN A 109 7.34 5.02 7.15
CA ASN A 109 8.78 4.81 7.20
C ASN A 109 9.24 3.79 8.26
N GLY A 110 8.32 3.09 8.93
CA GLY A 110 8.63 2.18 10.02
C GLY A 110 9.05 2.88 11.33
N GLY A 111 8.86 4.21 11.39
CA GLY A 111 9.08 5.01 12.59
C GLY A 111 7.90 4.95 13.55
N THR A 112 7.89 5.91 14.48
CA THR A 112 6.93 5.98 15.57
C THR A 112 6.33 7.38 15.68
N ILE A 113 5.17 7.47 16.33
CA ILE A 113 4.53 8.73 16.70
C ILE A 113 4.21 8.73 18.20
N LEU A 114 4.20 9.91 18.82
CA LEU A 114 3.83 10.07 20.22
C LEU A 114 2.50 10.80 20.32
N GLU A 115 1.46 10.10 20.77
CA GLU A 115 0.10 10.65 20.83
C GLU A 115 -0.53 10.48 22.20
N THR A 116 -1.49 11.34 22.51
CA THR A 116 -2.34 11.16 23.69
C THR A 116 -3.49 10.21 23.32
N VAL A 117 -3.68 9.15 24.09
CA VAL A 117 -4.72 8.13 23.81
C VAL A 117 -5.59 7.85 25.03
N THR A 118 -6.81 7.38 24.78
CA THR A 118 -7.79 7.02 25.81
C THR A 118 -8.63 5.80 25.39
N ASP A 119 -8.91 4.91 26.33
CA ASP A 119 -9.84 3.77 26.19
C ASP A 119 -11.28 4.15 26.57
N ALA A 120 -11.49 5.29 27.21
CA ALA A 120 -12.79 5.78 27.68
C ALA A 120 -13.58 6.56 26.60
N LEU A 121 -13.51 6.16 25.33
CA LEU A 121 -14.24 6.82 24.24
C LEU A 121 -15.62 6.21 24.01
N THR A 122 -16.62 7.08 23.81
CA THR A 122 -17.91 6.66 23.25
C THR A 122 -17.85 6.68 21.72
N TYR A 123 -18.76 5.95 21.07
CA TYR A 123 -18.86 5.95 19.61
C TYR A 123 -19.10 7.36 19.03
N GLU A 124 -19.86 8.21 19.74
CA GLU A 124 -20.13 9.58 19.31
C GLU A 124 -18.88 10.46 19.34
N GLN A 125 -17.94 10.18 20.25
CA GLN A 125 -16.73 10.99 20.45
C GLN A 125 -15.54 10.55 19.57
N ALA A 126 -15.62 9.37 18.96
CA ALA A 126 -14.52 8.73 18.24
C ALA A 126 -13.88 9.63 17.16
N TYR A 127 -14.67 10.52 16.55
CA TYR A 127 -14.28 11.35 15.40
C TYR A 127 -14.23 12.86 15.72
N ASP A 128 -14.31 13.24 16.99
CA ASP A 128 -14.36 14.66 17.40
C ASP A 128 -13.00 15.37 17.35
N SER A 129 -11.90 14.62 17.42
CA SER A 129 -10.55 15.19 17.43
C SER A 129 -9.50 14.19 16.94
N GLU A 130 -8.34 14.69 16.52
CA GLU A 130 -7.23 13.87 16.07
C GLU A 130 -6.76 12.85 17.15
N SER A 131 -6.69 13.26 18.42
CA SER A 131 -6.34 12.37 19.54
C SER A 131 -7.35 11.24 19.72
N ASN A 132 -8.64 11.50 19.45
CA ASN A 132 -9.66 10.46 19.49
C ASN A 132 -9.49 9.49 18.32
N LEU A 133 -9.19 9.98 17.11
CA LEU A 133 -8.87 9.12 15.97
C LEU A 133 -7.66 8.22 16.25
N TRP A 134 -6.58 8.76 16.84
CA TRP A 134 -5.43 7.95 17.25
C TRP A 134 -5.80 6.89 18.29
N SER A 135 -6.69 7.22 19.21
CA SER A 135 -7.23 6.25 20.18
C SER A 135 -8.04 5.16 19.48
N VAL A 136 -8.87 5.51 18.49
CA VAL A 136 -9.61 4.55 17.66
C VAL A 136 -8.64 3.63 16.94
N LEU A 137 -7.65 4.18 16.23
CA LEU A 137 -6.64 3.39 15.51
C LEU A 137 -5.87 2.43 16.42
N LEU A 138 -5.59 2.83 17.66
CA LEU A 138 -4.98 1.95 18.66
C LEU A 138 -5.93 0.83 19.09
N MET A 139 -7.20 1.15 19.39
CA MET A 139 -8.18 0.17 19.86
C MET A 139 -8.55 -0.86 18.78
N THR A 140 -8.54 -0.44 17.51
CA THR A 140 -8.84 -1.31 16.36
C THR A 140 -7.60 -2.02 15.80
N GLY A 141 -6.40 -1.67 16.27
CA GLY A 141 -5.15 -2.34 15.91
C GLY A 141 -4.46 -1.82 14.64
N TYR A 142 -4.85 -0.66 14.11
CA TYR A 142 -4.08 0.00 13.03
C TYR A 142 -2.72 0.51 13.49
N VAL A 143 -2.62 0.84 14.78
CA VAL A 143 -1.34 1.14 15.42
C VAL A 143 -1.22 0.34 16.70
N THR A 144 0.01 0.12 17.13
CA THR A 144 0.33 -0.66 18.32
C THR A 144 1.39 0.08 19.13
N PRO A 145 1.36 -0.01 20.48
CA PRO A 145 2.34 0.67 21.28
C PRO A 145 3.73 0.05 21.09
N VAL A 146 4.76 0.88 21.26
CA VAL A 146 6.14 0.42 21.38
C VAL A 146 6.42 0.07 22.84
N ARG A 147 7.20 -0.98 23.10
CA ARG A 147 7.64 -1.34 24.45
C ARG A 147 8.44 -0.17 25.04
N HIS A 148 7.88 0.54 26.03
CA HIS A 148 8.61 1.54 26.79
C HIS A 148 8.33 1.44 28.28
N ASP A 149 9.40 1.49 29.06
CA ASP A 149 9.38 1.46 30.53
C ASP A 149 8.93 2.79 31.17
N GLN A 150 8.82 3.91 30.42
CA GLN A 150 8.73 5.27 31.01
C GLN A 150 7.93 6.33 30.20
N VAL A 151 6.90 5.97 29.42
CA VAL A 151 5.98 7.01 28.90
C VAL A 151 4.84 7.22 29.91
N SER A 152 4.51 8.48 30.20
CA SER A 152 3.41 8.82 31.12
C SER A 152 2.11 8.11 30.75
N SER A 153 1.24 7.81 31.71
CA SER A 153 0.03 6.99 31.51
C SER A 153 -0.95 7.45 30.42
N LYS A 154 -0.79 8.67 29.87
CA LYS A 154 -1.69 9.26 28.87
C LYS A 154 -1.09 9.37 27.47
N GLN A 155 0.23 9.39 27.34
CA GLN A 155 0.89 9.44 26.03
C GLN A 155 1.44 8.06 25.69
N LYS A 156 1.31 7.65 24.44
CA LYS A 156 1.88 6.39 23.96
C LYS A 156 2.65 6.64 22.69
N GLU A 157 3.85 6.07 22.66
CA GLU A 157 4.61 5.92 21.43
C GLU A 157 4.05 4.72 20.68
N MET A 158 3.70 4.92 19.41
CA MET A 158 2.98 3.94 18.59
C MET A 158 3.63 3.78 17.22
N ARG A 159 3.50 2.58 16.66
CA ARG A 159 3.96 2.22 15.31
C ARG A 159 2.89 1.43 14.57
N ILE A 160 3.07 1.27 13.27
CA ILE A 160 2.33 0.27 12.49
C ILE A 160 2.81 -1.14 12.91
N PRO A 161 1.90 -2.10 13.17
CA PRO A 161 2.27 -3.41 13.72
C PRO A 161 3.03 -4.28 12.72
N ASN A 162 2.57 -4.33 11.46
CA ASN A 162 3.05 -5.24 10.42
C ASN A 162 2.78 -4.72 9.01
N LYS A 163 3.23 -5.49 8.02
CA LYS A 163 3.09 -5.18 6.60
C LYS A 163 1.63 -5.13 6.13
N GLU A 164 0.76 -6.00 6.64
CA GLU A 164 -0.66 -5.98 6.28
C GLU A 164 -1.28 -4.62 6.59
N VAL A 165 -1.05 -4.09 7.79
CA VAL A 165 -1.59 -2.79 8.19
C VAL A 165 -0.89 -1.64 7.46
N ALA A 166 0.40 -1.75 7.17
CA ALA A 166 1.11 -0.77 6.35
C ALA A 166 0.45 -0.62 4.96
N ASP A 167 0.08 -1.73 4.31
CA ASP A 167 -0.62 -1.71 3.02
C ASP A 167 -1.97 -0.97 3.08
N ILE A 168 -2.68 -1.04 4.22
CA ILE A 168 -3.94 -0.31 4.44
C ILE A 168 -3.67 1.20 4.50
N PHE A 169 -2.67 1.63 5.26
CA PHE A 169 -2.27 3.04 5.31
C PHE A 169 -1.87 3.55 3.92
N GLN A 170 -1.04 2.79 3.20
CA GLN A 170 -0.61 3.14 1.84
C GLN A 170 -1.81 3.29 0.91
N THR A 171 -2.76 2.36 0.96
CA THR A 171 -3.99 2.41 0.16
C THR A 171 -4.84 3.63 0.48
N ALA A 172 -4.99 3.96 1.77
CA ALA A 172 -5.75 5.14 2.20
C ALA A 172 -5.11 6.45 1.73
N VAL A 173 -3.77 6.56 1.79
CA VAL A 173 -3.01 7.71 1.26
C VAL A 173 -3.21 7.85 -0.25
N VAL A 174 -3.13 6.74 -1.00
CA VAL A 174 -3.33 6.75 -2.45
C VAL A 174 -4.77 7.11 -2.82
N ASP A 175 -5.75 6.62 -2.09
CA ASP A 175 -7.16 6.99 -2.26
C ASP A 175 -7.41 8.47 -1.96
N GLN A 176 -6.80 9.02 -0.92
CA GLN A 176 -6.89 10.44 -0.61
C GLN A 176 -6.28 11.29 -1.72
N PHE A 177 -5.08 10.92 -2.18
CA PHE A 177 -4.44 11.60 -3.31
C PHE A 177 -5.35 11.59 -4.55
N LYS A 178 -5.98 10.46 -4.87
CA LYS A 178 -6.96 10.40 -5.97
C LYS A 178 -8.13 11.37 -5.79
N ALA A 179 -8.57 11.61 -4.56
CA ALA A 179 -9.67 12.52 -4.27
C ALA A 179 -9.25 14.00 -4.32
N SER A 180 -7.97 14.32 -4.06
CA SER A 180 -7.46 15.69 -3.98
C SER A 180 -6.71 16.18 -5.23
N VAL A 181 -6.26 15.28 -6.10
CA VAL A 181 -5.45 15.61 -7.28
C VAL A 181 -6.19 16.52 -8.28
N ASP A 182 -5.47 17.47 -8.87
CA ASP A 182 -6.00 18.34 -9.93
C ASP A 182 -6.18 17.56 -11.24
N GLU A 183 -7.42 17.47 -11.72
CA GLU A 183 -7.77 16.83 -12.99
C GLU A 183 -7.04 17.47 -14.19
N THR A 184 -6.60 18.73 -14.07
CA THR A 184 -5.80 19.42 -15.09
C THR A 184 -4.39 18.83 -15.20
N GLU A 185 -3.72 18.59 -14.07
CA GLU A 185 -2.39 17.97 -14.03
C GLU A 185 -2.44 16.54 -14.57
N LEU A 186 -3.49 15.80 -14.22
CA LEU A 186 -3.73 14.47 -14.78
C LEU A 186 -3.97 14.49 -16.28
N HIS A 187 -4.76 15.45 -16.77
CA HIS A 187 -4.97 15.64 -18.21
C HIS A 187 -3.66 15.94 -18.95
N ASP A 188 -2.82 16.77 -18.35
CA ASP A 188 -1.51 17.12 -18.88
C ASP A 188 -0.55 15.92 -18.91
N LEU A 189 -0.53 15.09 -17.84
CA LEU A 189 0.22 13.84 -17.81
C LEU A 189 -0.23 12.90 -18.94
N MET A 190 -1.54 12.68 -19.07
CA MET A 190 -2.09 11.84 -20.12
C MET A 190 -1.77 12.36 -21.51
N THR A 191 -1.81 13.67 -21.71
CA THR A 191 -1.44 14.30 -22.99
C THR A 191 0.04 14.11 -23.32
N ALA A 192 0.92 14.28 -22.33
CA ALA A 192 2.35 14.06 -22.47
C ALA A 192 2.66 12.59 -22.81
N LEU A 193 2.06 11.64 -22.09
CA LEU A 193 2.22 10.21 -22.36
C LEU A 193 1.67 9.83 -23.74
N TRP A 194 0.46 10.24 -24.13
CA TRP A 194 -0.05 9.90 -25.47
C TRP A 194 0.75 10.51 -26.62
N SER A 195 1.47 11.60 -26.36
CA SER A 195 2.30 12.31 -27.33
C SER A 195 3.77 11.87 -27.33
N GLY A 196 4.16 10.89 -26.51
CA GLY A 196 5.56 10.45 -26.44
C GLY A 196 6.53 11.41 -25.75
N GLN A 197 6.04 12.40 -24.98
CA GLN A 197 6.86 13.43 -24.35
C GLN A 197 7.44 12.91 -23.02
N GLU A 198 8.48 12.07 -23.10
CA GLU A 198 9.16 11.41 -21.98
C GLU A 198 9.52 12.37 -20.83
N GLU A 199 10.23 13.46 -21.15
CA GLU A 199 10.71 14.43 -20.16
C GLU A 199 9.55 15.16 -19.47
N ARG A 200 8.57 15.65 -20.25
CA ARG A 200 7.40 16.33 -19.69
C ARG A 200 6.58 15.39 -18.81
N ALA A 201 6.36 14.15 -19.24
CA ALA A 201 5.64 13.17 -18.46
C ALA A 201 6.39 12.80 -17.16
N SER A 202 7.72 12.73 -17.20
CA SER A 202 8.56 12.49 -16.02
C SER A 202 8.43 13.62 -14.99
N ILE A 203 8.44 14.88 -15.44
CA ILE A 203 8.26 16.06 -14.58
C ILE A 203 6.88 16.03 -13.93
N ILE A 204 5.81 15.92 -14.72
CA ILE A 204 4.44 15.93 -14.18
C ILE A 204 4.21 14.77 -13.20
N LEU A 205 4.69 13.56 -13.53
CA LEU A 205 4.54 12.41 -12.64
C LEU A 205 5.32 12.58 -11.33
N SER A 206 6.50 13.22 -11.38
CA SER A 206 7.26 13.57 -10.18
C SER A 206 6.54 14.63 -9.35
N ASP A 207 5.94 15.65 -9.97
CA ASP A 207 5.19 16.69 -9.27
C ASP A 207 3.95 16.12 -8.57
N LEU A 208 3.25 15.17 -9.23
CA LEU A 208 2.15 14.42 -8.62
C LEU A 208 2.62 13.61 -7.41
N LEU A 209 3.75 12.90 -7.50
CA LEU A 209 4.36 12.22 -6.35
C LEU A 209 4.81 13.19 -5.25
N TRP A 210 5.20 14.41 -5.60
CA TRP A 210 5.56 15.42 -4.62
C TRP A 210 4.39 15.81 -3.72
N SER A 211 3.18 15.84 -4.28
CA SER A 211 1.95 16.15 -3.56
C SER A 211 1.43 15.03 -2.65
N THR A 212 2.04 13.83 -2.65
CA THR A 212 1.66 12.73 -1.76
C THR A 212 2.46 12.74 -0.46
N ILE A 213 1.96 12.01 0.55
CA ILE A 213 2.68 11.72 1.80
C ILE A 213 3.96 10.94 1.48
N SER A 214 5.10 11.44 1.96
CA SER A 214 6.44 10.92 1.69
C SER A 214 6.85 9.75 2.58
N TYR A 215 7.31 8.65 2.00
CA TYR A 215 8.04 7.64 2.77
C TYR A 215 9.13 6.96 1.94
N ASN A 216 10.22 6.58 2.60
CA ASN A 216 11.47 6.14 1.99
C ASN A 216 11.37 4.75 1.37
N ASP A 217 10.53 3.89 1.95
CA ASP A 217 10.41 2.49 1.55
C ASP A 217 9.28 2.31 0.53
N TYR A 218 9.33 3.11 -0.54
CA TYR A 218 8.40 2.92 -1.65
C TYR A 218 8.73 1.61 -2.36
N HIS A 219 7.99 0.56 -2.06
CA HIS A 219 8.07 -0.67 -2.82
C HIS A 219 7.45 -0.50 -4.21
N GLU A 220 7.84 -1.36 -5.15
CA GLU A 220 7.28 -1.40 -6.51
C GLU A 220 5.74 -1.47 -6.49
N ASP A 221 5.18 -2.18 -5.51
CA ASP A 221 3.73 -2.30 -5.28
C ASP A 221 3.05 -0.96 -4.96
N TYR A 222 3.72 -0.04 -4.26
CA TYR A 222 3.18 1.30 -4.03
C TYR A 222 3.11 2.10 -5.33
N TYR A 223 4.20 2.14 -6.10
CA TYR A 223 4.21 2.86 -7.36
C TYR A 223 3.21 2.28 -8.36
N HIS A 224 3.08 0.96 -8.40
CA HIS A 224 2.02 0.28 -9.14
C HIS A 224 0.64 0.77 -8.70
N THR A 225 0.37 0.77 -7.39
CA THR A 225 -0.92 1.21 -6.82
C THR A 225 -1.19 2.70 -7.07
N PHE A 226 -0.15 3.54 -7.01
CA PHE A 226 -0.19 4.96 -7.32
C PHE A 226 -0.51 5.21 -8.80
N LEU A 227 0.22 4.56 -9.72
CA LEU A 227 -0.05 4.63 -11.16
C LEU A 227 -1.46 4.12 -11.49
N ALA A 228 -1.87 2.99 -10.92
CA ALA A 228 -3.24 2.49 -11.05
C ALA A 228 -4.25 3.51 -10.53
N GLY A 229 -3.94 4.17 -9.40
CA GLY A 229 -4.74 5.23 -8.83
C GLY A 229 -4.93 6.43 -9.74
N ILE A 230 -3.89 6.84 -10.46
CA ILE A 230 -3.96 7.92 -11.43
C ILE A 230 -4.86 7.54 -12.62
N PHE A 231 -4.72 6.32 -13.13
CA PHE A 231 -5.32 5.93 -14.41
C PHE A 231 -6.71 5.27 -14.32
N VAL A 232 -7.02 4.55 -13.23
CA VAL A 232 -8.29 3.80 -13.08
C VAL A 232 -9.48 4.74 -12.96
N GLY A 233 -10.56 4.46 -13.70
CA GLY A 233 -11.83 5.18 -13.59
C GLY A 233 -11.89 6.53 -14.30
N ARG A 234 -10.78 7.01 -14.88
CA ARG A 234 -10.71 8.31 -15.57
C ARG A 234 -10.74 8.16 -17.09
N GLY A 235 -11.36 9.10 -17.79
CA GLY A 235 -11.29 9.24 -19.26
C GLY A 235 -11.94 8.15 -20.13
N GLY A 236 -12.65 7.17 -19.53
CA GLY A 236 -13.24 6.05 -20.27
C GLY A 236 -12.21 5.02 -20.75
N TYR A 237 -11.01 5.05 -20.18
CA TYR A 237 -9.98 4.04 -20.43
C TYR A 237 -10.34 2.75 -19.68
N ALA A 238 -10.17 1.61 -20.36
CA ALA A 238 -10.15 0.33 -19.64
C ALA A 238 -8.74 0.16 -19.10
N VAL A 239 -8.59 0.27 -17.78
CA VAL A 239 -7.36 -0.06 -17.07
C VAL A 239 -7.51 -1.49 -16.56
N ASP A 240 -6.68 -2.41 -17.09
CA ASP A 240 -6.51 -3.73 -16.51
C ASP A 240 -5.17 -3.70 -15.76
N SER A 241 -5.18 -3.58 -14.42
CA SER A 241 -4.03 -3.94 -13.59
C SER A 241 -4.08 -5.44 -13.29
N ASN A 242 -2.92 -6.10 -13.25
CA ASN A 242 -2.79 -7.49 -12.77
C ASN A 242 -3.59 -8.59 -13.51
N LYS A 243 -3.88 -8.45 -14.81
CA LYS A 243 -4.33 -9.59 -15.65
C LYS A 243 -3.17 -10.19 -16.46
N GLU A 244 -3.03 -11.51 -16.41
CA GLU A 244 -2.02 -12.27 -17.18
C GLU A 244 -2.09 -11.97 -18.70
N ARG A 245 -0.96 -11.58 -19.30
CA ARG A 245 -0.82 -11.33 -20.75
C ARG A 245 0.54 -11.77 -21.25
N GLY A 246 0.60 -12.33 -22.45
CA GLY A 246 1.87 -12.87 -22.99
C GLY A 246 2.42 -13.99 -22.09
N LEU A 247 3.67 -13.84 -21.62
CA LEU A 247 4.34 -14.71 -20.64
C LEU A 247 4.42 -14.11 -19.22
N GLY A 248 3.81 -12.95 -18.97
CA GLY A 248 3.95 -12.21 -17.70
C GLY A 248 2.73 -11.37 -17.31
N ARG A 249 2.94 -10.37 -16.43
CA ARG A 249 1.94 -9.40 -15.95
C ARG A 249 2.53 -7.98 -16.07
N PRO A 250 1.99 -7.09 -16.92
CA PRO A 250 2.42 -5.69 -16.94
C PRO A 250 1.77 -4.94 -15.78
N ASP A 251 2.44 -3.90 -15.28
CA ASP A 251 1.92 -3.08 -14.18
C ASP A 251 0.63 -2.35 -14.57
N ILE A 252 0.67 -1.59 -15.67
CA ILE A 252 -0.50 -0.86 -16.16
C ILE A 252 -0.71 -1.15 -17.65
N ASP A 253 -1.93 -1.56 -17.99
CA ASP A 253 -2.43 -1.57 -19.36
C ASP A 253 -3.61 -0.62 -19.49
N LEU A 254 -3.41 0.46 -20.23
CA LEU A 254 -4.39 1.51 -20.45
C LEU A 254 -4.89 1.47 -21.90
N ARG A 255 -6.20 1.25 -22.07
CA ARG A 255 -6.85 1.06 -23.37
C ARG A 255 -7.85 2.17 -23.67
N ASP A 256 -7.59 2.91 -24.75
CA ASP A 256 -8.51 3.88 -25.33
C ASP A 256 -9.22 3.27 -26.53
N LYS A 257 -10.37 2.64 -26.27
CA LYS A 257 -11.17 2.00 -27.33
C LYS A 257 -11.74 3.01 -28.32
N ARG A 258 -11.97 4.27 -27.90
CA ARG A 258 -12.57 5.30 -28.75
C ARG A 258 -11.58 5.72 -29.85
N ASN A 259 -10.32 5.90 -29.49
CA ASN A 259 -9.28 6.30 -30.43
C ASN A 259 -8.43 5.12 -30.96
N ARG A 260 -8.78 3.87 -30.57
CA ARG A 260 -8.04 2.64 -30.91
C ARG A 260 -6.55 2.75 -30.57
N ARG A 261 -6.21 3.30 -29.41
CA ARG A 261 -4.82 3.37 -28.92
C ARG A 261 -4.66 2.68 -27.57
N CYS A 262 -3.46 2.20 -27.30
CA CYS A 262 -3.12 1.45 -26.11
C CYS A 262 -1.76 1.91 -25.57
N MET A 263 -1.61 1.89 -24.26
CA MET A 263 -0.39 2.20 -23.54
C MET A 263 -0.12 1.10 -22.53
N ILE A 264 1.10 0.57 -22.52
CA ILE A 264 1.58 -0.41 -21.55
C ILE A 264 2.70 0.24 -20.76
N ILE A 265 2.62 0.17 -19.44
CA ILE A 265 3.62 0.74 -18.52
C ILE A 265 4.12 -0.39 -17.63
N GLU A 266 5.45 -0.45 -17.48
CA GLU A 266 6.15 -1.29 -16.50
C GLU A 266 6.96 -0.38 -15.60
N ALA A 267 6.80 -0.53 -14.29
CA ALA A 267 7.43 0.25 -13.25
C ALA A 267 8.60 -0.54 -12.62
N LYS A 268 9.60 0.19 -12.13
CA LYS A 268 10.69 -0.34 -11.31
C LYS A 268 11.02 0.62 -10.18
N HIS A 269 11.28 0.08 -8.99
CA HIS A 269 11.93 0.83 -7.92
C HIS A 269 13.45 0.85 -8.16
N SER A 270 14.07 2.02 -8.02
CA SER A 270 15.52 2.23 -8.19
C SER A 270 16.15 2.46 -6.82
N GLU A 271 17.35 1.91 -6.60
CA GLU A 271 18.11 2.13 -5.35
C GLU A 271 18.72 3.53 -5.27
N SER A 272 18.90 4.21 -6.40
CA SER A 272 19.38 5.59 -6.48
C SER A 272 18.89 6.31 -7.72
N GLU A 273 18.89 7.65 -7.69
CA GLU A 273 18.55 8.50 -8.84
C GLU A 273 19.39 8.17 -10.10
N LYS A 274 20.65 7.74 -9.90
CA LYS A 274 21.55 7.37 -11.00
C LYS A 274 21.16 6.05 -11.67
N ASP A 275 20.48 5.17 -10.95
CA ASP A 275 20.08 3.86 -11.43
C ASP A 275 18.78 3.90 -12.25
N MET A 276 17.96 4.94 -12.06
CA MET A 276 16.67 5.12 -12.74
C MET A 276 16.76 4.96 -14.25
N GLY A 277 17.81 5.48 -14.87
CA GLY A 277 18.03 5.34 -16.31
C GLY A 277 18.16 3.87 -16.74
N ASN A 278 18.95 3.08 -15.99
CA ASN A 278 19.16 1.66 -16.24
C ASN A 278 17.90 0.85 -15.92
N ASP A 279 17.16 1.21 -14.86
CA ASP A 279 15.96 0.51 -14.44
C ASP A 279 14.78 0.74 -15.41
N CYS A 280 14.66 1.93 -16.01
CA CYS A 280 13.79 2.15 -17.16
C CYS A 280 14.12 1.22 -18.34
N ASP A 281 15.41 1.02 -18.62
CA ASP A 281 15.84 0.14 -19.72
C ASP A 281 15.55 -1.33 -19.41
N LYS A 282 15.67 -1.75 -18.14
CA LYS A 282 15.23 -3.08 -17.68
C LYS A 282 13.72 -3.25 -17.82
N ALA A 283 12.92 -2.24 -17.45
CA ALA A 283 11.47 -2.26 -17.59
C ALA A 283 11.05 -2.40 -19.08
N ILE A 284 11.67 -1.62 -19.98
CA ILE A 284 11.46 -1.73 -21.43
C ILE A 284 11.85 -3.13 -21.91
N LYS A 285 13.01 -3.66 -21.48
CA LYS A 285 13.43 -5.02 -21.85
C LYS A 285 12.40 -6.06 -21.40
N GLN A 286 11.88 -5.95 -20.18
CA GLN A 286 10.84 -6.84 -19.67
C GLN A 286 9.54 -6.75 -20.50
N LEU A 287 9.13 -5.55 -20.91
CA LEU A 287 7.99 -5.36 -21.81
C LEU A 287 8.17 -6.06 -23.17
N ARG A 288 9.40 -6.01 -23.71
CA ARG A 288 9.75 -6.67 -24.98
C ARG A 288 9.78 -8.19 -24.83
N ASP A 289 10.48 -8.70 -23.83
CA ASP A 289 10.67 -10.14 -23.57
C ASP A 289 9.33 -10.86 -23.32
N ASN A 290 8.41 -10.20 -22.60
CA ASN A 290 7.08 -10.75 -22.30
C ASN A 290 6.06 -10.62 -23.44
N GLN A 291 6.43 -9.97 -24.55
CA GLN A 291 5.62 -9.88 -25.76
C GLN A 291 4.22 -9.28 -25.55
N TYR A 292 4.07 -8.36 -24.59
CA TYR A 292 2.74 -7.83 -24.21
C TYR A 292 1.99 -7.17 -25.37
N ALA A 293 2.71 -6.55 -26.32
CA ALA A 293 2.14 -5.89 -27.49
C ALA A 293 1.60 -6.86 -28.57
N LEU A 294 2.09 -8.10 -28.63
CA LEU A 294 1.76 -9.06 -29.71
C LEU A 294 0.32 -9.57 -29.69
N LYS A 295 -0.43 -9.35 -28.59
CA LYS A 295 -1.84 -9.73 -28.46
C LYS A 295 -2.84 -8.56 -28.63
N LEU A 296 -2.37 -7.35 -28.96
CA LEU A 296 -3.21 -6.15 -29.11
C LEU A 296 -3.70 -5.97 -30.55
N THR A 297 -4.61 -6.84 -31.00
CA THR A 297 -5.24 -6.71 -32.32
C THR A 297 -6.28 -5.59 -32.34
N GLY A 298 -6.24 -4.72 -33.36
CA GLY A 298 -7.26 -3.69 -33.60
C GLY A 298 -6.93 -2.29 -33.06
N TYR A 299 -5.79 -2.13 -32.39
CA TYR A 299 -5.25 -0.83 -32.00
C TYR A 299 -4.36 -0.26 -33.11
N THR A 300 -4.49 1.04 -33.41
CA THR A 300 -3.69 1.78 -34.40
C THR A 300 -2.44 2.41 -33.80
N GLN A 301 -2.32 2.45 -32.47
CA GLN A 301 -1.16 2.96 -31.76
C GLN A 301 -0.97 2.13 -30.48
N VAL A 302 0.26 1.67 -30.25
CA VAL A 302 0.67 1.00 -29.02
C VAL A 302 1.92 1.69 -28.50
N LEU A 303 1.83 2.33 -27.35
CA LEU A 303 2.96 2.93 -26.64
C LEU A 303 3.40 2.00 -25.50
N ARG A 304 4.69 1.88 -25.28
CA ARG A 304 5.30 1.05 -24.25
C ARG A 304 6.25 1.93 -23.44
N TYR A 305 6.02 2.03 -22.12
CA TYR A 305 6.81 2.86 -21.23
C TYR A 305 7.49 2.02 -20.16
N GLY A 306 8.81 2.20 -20.04
CA GLY A 306 9.51 1.86 -18.81
C GLY A 306 9.50 3.08 -17.91
N VAL A 307 9.09 2.89 -16.66
CA VAL A 307 9.10 3.92 -15.63
C VAL A 307 9.98 3.45 -14.48
N ALA A 308 10.91 4.29 -14.05
CA ALA A 308 11.72 4.05 -12.88
C ALA A 308 11.40 5.11 -11.84
N PHE A 309 11.30 4.69 -10.59
CA PHE A 309 11.05 5.58 -9.47
C PHE A 309 12.20 5.53 -8.47
N TYR A 310 12.52 6.69 -7.91
CA TYR A 310 13.40 6.82 -6.76
C TYR A 310 12.80 7.90 -5.86
N GLN A 311 12.38 7.52 -4.65
CA GLN A 311 11.66 8.44 -3.76
C GLN A 311 10.46 9.10 -4.48
N LYS A 312 10.43 10.43 -4.57
CA LYS A 312 9.38 11.20 -5.24
C LYS A 312 9.73 11.58 -6.69
N GLN A 313 10.81 11.05 -7.23
CA GLN A 313 11.20 11.26 -8.62
C GLN A 313 10.75 10.09 -9.49
N ALA A 314 10.24 10.41 -10.67
CA ALA A 314 9.91 9.45 -11.71
C ALA A 314 10.70 9.77 -12.99
N MET A 315 11.24 8.75 -13.62
CA MET A 315 11.83 8.82 -14.95
C MET A 315 11.04 7.93 -15.88
N ILE A 316 10.65 8.46 -17.04
CA ILE A 316 9.87 7.76 -18.04
C ILE A 316 10.68 7.65 -19.33
N LYS A 317 10.77 6.44 -19.88
CA LYS A 317 11.31 6.19 -21.22
C LYS A 317 10.28 5.47 -22.08
N LEU A 318 10.09 5.97 -23.29
CA LEU A 318 9.31 5.32 -24.33
C LEU A 318 10.19 4.27 -25.02
N ASP A 319 9.64 3.09 -25.25
CA ASP A 319 10.26 2.09 -26.10
C ASP A 319 10.24 2.58 -27.57
N LYS A 320 11.40 3.06 -28.04
CA LYS A 320 11.59 3.64 -29.38
C LYS A 320 11.81 2.59 -30.49
N GLU A 321 11.86 1.29 -30.18
CA GLU A 321 12.00 0.26 -31.22
C GLU A 321 10.68 -0.02 -31.95
N ASP A 322 10.65 0.50 -33.18
CA ASP A 322 9.84 0.22 -34.36
C ASP A 322 8.32 0.01 -34.19
N LEU A 323 7.60 1.09 -34.48
CA LEU A 323 6.31 1.06 -35.18
C LEU A 323 6.46 0.65 -36.67
N GLU A 324 7.67 0.32 -37.14
CA GLU A 324 7.94 -0.22 -38.48
C GLU A 324 8.04 -1.75 -38.45
N THR A 325 6.93 -2.47 -38.26
CA THR A 325 6.64 -3.73 -38.98
C THR A 325 5.28 -4.33 -38.58
N LYS A 326 4.21 -3.89 -39.23
CA LYS A 326 3.39 -4.70 -40.16
C LYS A 326 2.19 -3.93 -40.67
#